data_AF-A0A9D5IYK4-F1
#
_entry.id   AF-A0A9D5IYK4-F1
#
_cell.length_a   1.000
_cell.length_b   1.000
_cell.length_c   1.000
_cell.angle_alpha   90.00
_cell.angle_beta   90.00
_cell.angle_gamma   90.00
#
_symmetry.space_group_name_H-M   'P 1'
#
loop_
_entity.id
_entity.type
_entity.pdbx_description
1 polymer ?
#
loop_
_entity_poly.entity_id
_entity_poly.type
_entity_poly.pdbx_seq_one_letter_code
_entity_poly.pdbx_strand_id
1 'polypeptide(L)'
;MVAALTLLLFGCATHRNSSQSNRGVSTDAVASHPENLRPSYELLEYATGVDADISAKLSDFVELTRGYDAFSTLLQTRVSTDSTNRIRSLEVYLSSYIESRKQFLEKLKDHVEEQRSVLFRLRTAHFDEDPLHFACAGASITNLDLSTNTALTEIYCRSTRITRLDTSQNTNLLKLTCLFGQLTNVDLSHNIKLETLTLHGNELRHLDVSRNTNLWLMICNENNLTSLNLSSNTVLTSLECKGNGLTNLNLRFNRDLNLLVCDDNRLSSLDLSANPTLHRLTCSENILTNLDLSQNTELTMLDCSSNRLTSLDISANTNLTAVNVLNNPLKEIVVWWTPPENVPIALSMNEFRYSGSPILRNPSPNR
;
A
#
# COMPACT_ATOMS: atom_id res chain seq x y z
N MET A 1 -31.90 6.67 23.22
CA MET A 1 -31.07 5.46 22.97
C MET A 1 -31.10 4.93 21.53
N VAL A 2 -31.77 5.58 20.57
CA VAL A 2 -31.82 5.13 19.15
C VAL A 2 -30.99 6.01 18.19
N ALA A 3 -30.46 7.15 18.65
CA ALA A 3 -29.66 8.05 17.80
C ALA A 3 -28.13 7.87 17.94
N ALA A 4 -27.64 7.12 18.93
CA ALA A 4 -26.20 6.95 19.18
C ALA A 4 -25.59 5.72 18.46
N LEU A 5 -26.42 4.80 17.95
CA LEU A 5 -25.96 3.59 17.26
C LEU A 5 -25.91 3.72 15.73
N THR A 6 -26.46 4.80 15.17
CA THR A 6 -26.57 4.97 13.71
C THR A 6 -25.29 5.55 13.07
N LEU A 7 -24.38 6.10 13.88
CA LEU A 7 -23.15 6.76 13.40
C LEU A 7 -21.94 5.81 13.24
N LEU A 8 -22.05 4.54 13.65
CA LEU A 8 -21.00 3.54 13.49
C LEU A 8 -21.22 2.57 12.31
N LEU A 9 -22.30 2.70 11.54
CA LEU A 9 -22.76 1.67 10.60
C LEU A 9 -22.73 2.05 9.10
N PHE A 10 -22.29 3.25 8.72
CA PHE A 10 -22.12 3.62 7.31
C PHE A 10 -20.70 4.13 7.04
N GLY A 11 -19.76 3.21 6.82
CA GLY A 11 -18.38 3.57 6.50
C GLY A 11 -17.57 2.49 5.77
N CYS A 12 -18.21 1.46 5.21
CA CYS A 12 -17.54 0.49 4.35
C CYS A 12 -18.54 -0.25 3.45
N ALA A 13 -18.96 0.40 2.36
CA ALA A 13 -19.47 -0.30 1.18
C ALA A 13 -19.33 0.63 -0.04
N THR A 14 -18.39 0.28 -0.93
CA THR A 14 -18.42 0.40 -2.39
C THR A 14 -19.02 1.67 -3.03
N HIS A 15 -18.27 2.35 -3.92
CA HIS A 15 -18.71 2.55 -5.32
C HIS A 15 -17.63 3.20 -6.20
N ARG A 16 -17.40 2.62 -7.38
CA ARG A 16 -16.81 3.30 -8.56
C ARG A 16 -17.90 4.16 -9.24
N ASN A 17 -17.49 5.39 -9.59
CA ASN A 17 -17.89 6.32 -10.67
C ASN A 17 -19.39 6.66 -10.83
N SER A 18 -19.82 7.93 -10.94
CA SER A 18 -19.31 9.02 -11.81
C SER A 18 -19.94 10.41 -11.51
N SER A 19 -19.22 11.46 -11.92
CA SER A 19 -19.61 12.83 -12.35
C SER A 19 -20.27 13.87 -11.41
N GLN A 20 -19.51 14.97 -11.27
CA GLN A 20 -19.84 16.42 -11.31
C GLN A 20 -20.65 17.14 -10.20
N SER A 21 -19.92 18.07 -9.56
CA SER A 21 -20.17 19.53 -9.45
C SER A 21 -20.40 20.13 -8.05
N ASN A 22 -19.42 20.98 -7.69
CA ASN A 22 -19.49 22.31 -7.07
C ASN A 22 -20.06 22.58 -5.66
N ARG A 23 -19.15 23.19 -4.87
CA ARG A 23 -19.26 24.37 -3.97
C ARG A 23 -19.59 24.22 -2.46
N GLY A 24 -18.65 24.76 -1.66
CA GLY A 24 -18.85 25.60 -0.44
C GLY A 24 -19.17 24.84 0.86
N VAL A 25 -18.22 24.54 1.76
CA VAL A 25 -17.40 25.36 2.70
C VAL A 25 -18.14 25.85 3.96
N SER A 26 -17.45 25.61 5.10
CA SER A 26 -17.61 26.08 6.50
C SER A 26 -18.55 25.23 7.37
N THR A 27 -18.24 24.90 8.62
CA THR A 27 -17.50 25.63 9.68
C THR A 27 -16.86 24.66 10.70
N ASP A 28 -15.71 25.04 11.27
CA ASP A 28 -15.33 25.15 12.70
C ASP A 28 -16.05 24.22 13.73
N ALA A 29 -15.45 23.68 14.81
CA ALA A 29 -14.33 24.13 15.61
C ALA A 29 -14.04 23.12 16.77
N VAL A 30 -12.80 23.17 17.28
CA VAL A 30 -12.41 23.20 18.73
C VAL A 30 -12.35 21.91 19.57
N ALA A 31 -11.09 21.61 19.99
CA ALA A 31 -10.54 21.23 21.31
C ALA A 31 -11.22 20.12 22.15
N SER A 32 -10.55 19.28 22.95
CA SER A 32 -9.33 19.43 23.76
C SER A 32 -8.85 18.04 24.26
N HIS A 33 -7.54 17.83 24.34
CA HIS A 33 -6.83 16.79 25.11
C HIS A 33 -6.99 17.00 26.65
N PRO A 34 -6.39 16.18 27.55
CA PRO A 34 -6.26 14.71 27.60
C PRO A 34 -6.43 14.15 29.05
N GLU A 35 -6.85 12.89 29.27
CA GLU A 35 -6.51 12.18 30.53
C GLU A 35 -6.33 10.66 30.34
N ASN A 36 -5.25 10.17 30.95
CA ASN A 36 -4.80 8.80 31.21
C ASN A 36 -5.85 7.68 31.20
N LEU A 37 -5.65 6.63 30.39
CA LEU A 37 -6.23 5.30 30.66
C LEU A 37 -5.23 4.19 30.29
N ARG A 38 -4.93 3.32 31.28
CA ARG A 38 -4.14 2.08 31.17
C ARG A 38 -4.98 1.03 30.43
N PRO A 39 -4.68 0.57 29.20
CA PRO A 39 -5.67 -0.21 28.45
C PRO A 39 -5.38 -1.72 28.30
N SER A 40 -4.33 -2.30 28.90
CA SER A 40 -4.01 -3.72 28.63
C SER A 40 -4.81 -4.74 29.47
N TYR A 41 -5.29 -4.36 30.65
CA TYR A 41 -6.20 -5.21 31.45
C TYR A 41 -7.67 -4.84 31.23
N GLU A 42 -7.96 -3.55 31.03
CA GLU A 42 -9.32 -3.09 30.75
C GLU A 42 -9.82 -3.55 29.38
N LEU A 43 -9.01 -3.68 28.33
CA LEU A 43 -9.49 -4.23 27.04
C LEU A 43 -9.81 -5.73 27.09
N LEU A 44 -9.16 -6.49 27.97
CA LEU A 44 -9.47 -7.90 28.19
C LEU A 44 -10.75 -8.07 29.03
N GLU A 45 -10.95 -7.23 30.06
CA GLU A 45 -12.23 -7.10 30.77
C GLU A 45 -13.34 -6.47 29.93
N TYR A 46 -13.01 -5.61 28.97
CA TYR A 46 -13.96 -4.99 28.06
C TYR A 46 -14.35 -5.96 26.95
N ALA A 47 -13.45 -6.81 26.46
CA ALA A 47 -13.80 -7.86 25.50
C ALA A 47 -14.62 -8.98 26.17
N THR A 48 -14.24 -9.44 27.37
CA THR A 48 -15.06 -10.41 28.13
C THR A 48 -16.34 -9.79 28.68
N GLY A 49 -16.30 -8.51 29.04
CA GLY A 49 -17.43 -7.72 29.51
C GLY A 49 -18.42 -7.39 28.39
N VAL A 50 -17.94 -7.08 27.18
CA VAL A 50 -18.80 -6.95 25.98
C VAL A 50 -19.40 -8.30 25.61
N ASP A 51 -18.66 -9.40 25.78
CA ASP A 51 -19.19 -10.75 25.52
C ASP A 51 -20.26 -11.17 26.55
N ALA A 52 -20.06 -10.79 27.82
CA ALA A 52 -21.02 -10.97 28.90
C ALA A 52 -22.23 -10.03 28.77
N ASP A 53 -22.04 -8.78 28.35
CA ASP A 53 -23.11 -7.77 28.18
C ASP A 53 -23.93 -8.05 26.91
N ILE A 54 -23.31 -8.58 25.85
CA ILE A 54 -24.01 -9.13 24.67
C ILE A 54 -24.77 -10.40 25.04
N SER A 55 -24.15 -11.32 25.78
CA SER A 55 -24.82 -12.55 26.24
C SER A 55 -25.97 -12.26 27.21
N ALA A 56 -25.82 -11.29 28.10
CA ALA A 56 -26.88 -10.82 29.00
C ALA A 56 -28.02 -10.16 28.22
N LYS A 57 -27.72 -9.29 27.25
CA LYS A 57 -28.74 -8.65 26.40
C LYS A 57 -29.47 -9.66 25.50
N LEU A 58 -28.79 -10.71 25.04
CA LEU A 58 -29.40 -11.84 24.35
C LEU A 58 -30.31 -12.66 25.30
N SER A 59 -29.88 -12.89 26.53
CA SER A 59 -30.66 -13.60 27.56
C SER A 59 -31.91 -12.84 27.98
N ASP A 60 -31.78 -11.54 28.28
CA ASP A 60 -32.90 -10.65 28.62
C ASP A 60 -33.94 -10.59 27.49
N PHE A 61 -33.48 -10.70 26.25
CA PHE A 61 -34.36 -10.70 25.08
C PHE A 61 -35.08 -12.05 24.88
N VAL A 62 -34.43 -13.18 25.19
CA VAL A 62 -35.07 -14.51 25.22
C VAL A 62 -36.17 -14.56 26.28
N GLU A 63 -35.96 -13.93 27.45
CA GLU A 63 -37.01 -13.79 28.45
C GLU A 63 -38.16 -12.88 27.98
N LEU A 64 -37.85 -11.79 27.28
CA LEU A 64 -38.87 -10.90 26.70
C LEU A 64 -39.73 -11.60 25.65
N THR A 65 -39.14 -12.48 24.84
CA THR A 65 -39.86 -13.28 23.83
C THR A 65 -40.72 -14.38 24.49
N ARG A 66 -40.23 -15.06 25.53
CA ARG A 66 -41.04 -16.00 26.32
C ARG A 66 -42.21 -15.32 27.03
N GLY A 67 -41.99 -14.12 27.58
CA GLY A 67 -43.04 -13.30 28.20
C GLY A 67 -44.13 -12.91 27.22
N TYR A 68 -43.77 -12.63 25.96
CA TYR A 68 -44.73 -12.36 24.90
C TYR A 68 -45.52 -13.60 24.46
N ASP A 69 -44.88 -14.76 24.29
CA ASP A 69 -45.58 -16.00 23.94
C ASP A 69 -46.61 -16.38 25.02
N ALA A 70 -46.27 -16.16 26.29
CA ALA A 70 -47.19 -16.32 27.42
C ALA A 70 -48.34 -15.29 27.39
N PHE A 71 -48.06 -14.02 27.07
CA PHE A 71 -49.05 -12.96 26.96
C PHE A 71 -50.01 -13.16 25.77
N SER A 72 -49.48 -13.60 24.61
CA SER A 72 -50.26 -13.95 23.41
C SER A 72 -51.20 -15.13 23.68
N THR A 73 -50.73 -16.15 24.40
CA THR A 73 -51.54 -17.30 24.83
C THR A 73 -52.65 -16.87 25.81
N LEU A 74 -52.35 -15.95 26.73
CA LEU A 74 -53.32 -15.37 27.68
C LEU A 74 -54.38 -14.50 26.99
N LEU A 75 -54.00 -13.77 25.94
CA LEU A 75 -54.93 -13.01 25.10
C LEU A 75 -55.87 -13.94 24.34
N GLN A 76 -55.34 -14.97 23.67
CA GLN A 76 -56.13 -15.97 22.94
C GLN A 76 -57.14 -16.73 23.83
N THR A 77 -56.85 -16.90 25.12
CA THR A 77 -57.72 -17.60 26.08
C THR A 77 -58.76 -16.70 26.76
N ARG A 78 -58.69 -15.36 26.64
CA ARG A 78 -59.60 -14.41 27.34
C ARG A 78 -60.44 -13.50 26.44
N VAL A 79 -60.48 -13.70 25.12
CA VAL A 79 -61.34 -12.87 24.25
C VAL A 79 -62.82 -13.31 24.33
N SER A 80 -63.63 -12.55 25.07
CA SER A 80 -65.08 -12.47 24.87
C SER A 80 -65.43 -11.47 23.75
N THR A 81 -66.56 -11.70 23.10
CA THR A 81 -66.99 -11.24 21.76
C THR A 81 -67.18 -9.73 21.49
N ASP A 82 -66.62 -8.78 22.26
CA ASP A 82 -67.03 -7.35 22.15
C ASP A 82 -65.92 -6.30 21.96
N SER A 83 -64.75 -6.65 21.42
CA SER A 83 -63.72 -5.65 21.01
C SER A 83 -62.81 -6.15 19.88
N THR A 84 -63.41 -6.92 18.96
CA THR A 84 -62.74 -7.89 18.09
C THR A 84 -61.84 -7.29 16.99
N ASN A 85 -62.05 -6.04 16.56
CA ASN A 85 -61.28 -5.47 15.45
C ASN A 85 -60.06 -4.64 15.87
N ARG A 86 -60.12 -3.89 16.98
CA ARG A 86 -58.96 -3.12 17.49
C ARG A 86 -57.89 -4.02 18.11
N ILE A 87 -58.31 -5.06 18.83
CA ILE A 87 -57.42 -6.03 19.46
C ILE A 87 -56.70 -6.86 18.39
N ARG A 88 -57.41 -7.37 17.37
CA ARG A 88 -56.78 -8.08 16.22
C ARG A 88 -55.79 -7.20 15.44
N SER A 89 -56.09 -5.91 15.27
CA SER A 89 -55.17 -4.98 14.59
C SER A 89 -53.86 -4.78 15.36
N LEU A 90 -53.96 -4.69 16.69
CA LEU A 90 -52.80 -4.60 17.59
C LEU A 90 -52.00 -5.91 17.63
N GLU A 91 -52.67 -7.07 17.64
CA GLU A 91 -52.02 -8.39 17.58
C GLU A 91 -51.22 -8.58 16.30
N VAL A 92 -51.76 -8.21 15.14
CA VAL A 92 -51.06 -8.28 13.85
C VAL A 92 -49.87 -7.33 13.82
N TYR A 93 -50.03 -6.09 14.32
CA TYR A 93 -48.96 -5.10 14.37
C TYR A 93 -47.81 -5.53 15.29
N LEU A 94 -48.13 -5.99 16.51
CA LEU A 94 -47.13 -6.49 17.47
C LEU A 94 -46.41 -7.73 16.95
N SER A 95 -47.13 -8.68 16.35
CA SER A 95 -46.52 -9.88 15.78
C SER A 95 -45.58 -9.56 14.63
N SER A 96 -45.95 -8.64 13.74
CA SER A 96 -45.09 -8.18 12.64
C SER A 96 -43.86 -7.42 13.15
N TYR A 97 -44.02 -6.56 14.16
CA TYR A 97 -42.91 -5.82 14.77
C TYR A 97 -41.89 -6.74 15.45
N ILE A 98 -42.38 -7.77 16.15
CA ILE A 98 -41.54 -8.76 16.84
C ILE A 98 -40.79 -9.63 15.83
N GLU A 99 -41.44 -10.10 14.77
CA GLU A 99 -40.81 -10.91 13.74
C GLU A 99 -39.69 -10.14 13.02
N SER A 100 -39.93 -8.86 12.72
CA SER A 100 -38.90 -7.98 12.15
C SER A 100 -37.70 -7.81 13.08
N ARG A 101 -37.93 -7.71 14.39
CA ARG A 101 -36.84 -7.64 15.38
C ARG A 101 -36.10 -8.96 15.58
N LYS A 102 -36.78 -10.11 15.54
CA LYS A 102 -36.13 -11.43 15.55
C LYS A 102 -35.19 -11.60 14.36
N GLN A 103 -35.64 -11.23 13.16
CA GLN A 103 -34.82 -11.30 11.94
C GLN A 103 -33.61 -10.36 11.99
N PHE A 104 -33.78 -9.15 12.53
CA PHE A 104 -32.66 -8.23 12.73
C PHE A 104 -31.61 -8.80 13.69
N LEU A 105 -32.04 -9.48 14.75
CA LEU A 105 -31.16 -10.06 15.77
C LEU A 105 -30.46 -11.33 15.29
N GLU A 106 -31.10 -12.19 14.49
CA GLU A 106 -30.40 -13.33 13.86
C GLU A 106 -29.29 -12.84 12.93
N LYS A 107 -29.53 -11.78 12.14
CA LYS A 107 -28.48 -11.14 11.34
C LYS A 107 -27.33 -10.57 12.19
N LEU A 108 -27.67 -10.03 13.36
CA LEU A 108 -26.66 -9.52 14.30
C LEU A 108 -25.83 -10.66 14.91
N LYS A 109 -26.48 -11.80 15.24
CA LYS A 109 -25.85 -13.00 15.77
C LYS A 109 -24.93 -13.66 14.74
N ASP A 110 -25.38 -13.81 13.49
CA ASP A 110 -24.55 -14.30 12.39
C ASP A 110 -23.30 -13.44 12.20
N HIS A 111 -23.45 -12.11 12.29
CA HIS A 111 -22.33 -11.19 12.20
C HIS A 111 -21.36 -11.32 13.38
N VAL A 112 -21.86 -11.51 14.61
CA VAL A 112 -21.03 -11.73 15.79
C VAL A 112 -20.29 -13.07 15.73
N GLU A 113 -20.93 -14.14 15.25
CA GLU A 113 -20.28 -15.45 15.03
C GLU A 113 -19.23 -15.39 13.91
N GLU A 114 -19.46 -14.60 12.86
CA GLU A 114 -18.46 -14.33 11.83
C GLU A 114 -17.22 -13.62 12.43
N GLN A 115 -17.44 -12.60 13.26
CA GLN A 115 -16.35 -11.92 13.97
C GLN A 115 -15.62 -12.85 14.96
N ARG A 116 -16.35 -13.72 15.68
CA ARG A 116 -15.77 -14.75 16.57
C ARG A 116 -14.93 -15.78 15.81
N SER A 117 -15.38 -16.20 14.63
CA SER A 117 -14.65 -17.12 13.75
C SER A 117 -13.35 -16.49 13.25
N VAL A 118 -13.37 -15.21 12.88
CA VAL A 118 -12.17 -14.44 12.52
C VAL A 118 -11.22 -14.34 13.72
N LEU A 119 -11.73 -13.99 14.90
CA LEU A 119 -10.94 -13.90 16.14
C LEU A 119 -10.34 -15.26 16.54
N PHE A 120 -11.08 -16.35 16.36
CA PHE A 120 -10.64 -17.71 16.65
C PHE A 120 -9.53 -18.16 15.68
N ARG A 121 -9.68 -17.88 14.38
CA ARG A 121 -8.61 -18.14 13.38
C ARG A 121 -7.34 -17.35 13.68
N LEU A 122 -7.47 -16.11 14.17
CA LEU A 122 -6.34 -15.30 14.65
C LEU A 122 -5.70 -15.89 15.93
N ARG A 123 -6.48 -16.60 16.75
CA ARG A 123 -6.04 -17.19 18.02
C ARG A 123 -5.42 -18.59 17.88
N THR A 124 -5.82 -19.36 16.88
CA THR A 124 -5.38 -20.76 16.68
C THR A 124 -4.34 -20.95 15.58
N ALA A 125 -3.76 -19.88 15.04
CA ALA A 125 -2.63 -19.98 14.12
C ALA A 125 -1.40 -20.50 14.87
N HIS A 126 -1.21 -21.82 14.85
CA HIS A 126 0.08 -22.49 14.97
C HIS A 126 0.32 -23.16 13.62
N PHE A 127 1.16 -22.56 12.79
CA PHE A 127 1.58 -23.14 11.52
C PHE A 127 3.09 -22.90 11.37
N ASP A 128 3.84 -23.99 11.49
CA ASP A 128 5.15 -24.08 10.85
C ASP A 128 4.94 -23.96 9.32
N GLU A 129 5.81 -23.17 8.68
CA GLU A 129 6.02 -22.95 7.24
C GLU A 129 5.20 -21.90 6.45
N ASP A 130 4.08 -21.37 6.94
CA ASP A 130 3.42 -20.24 6.27
C ASP A 130 3.82 -18.89 6.93
N PRO A 131 4.29 -17.89 6.17
CA PRO A 131 4.63 -16.60 6.76
C PRO A 131 3.38 -16.00 7.41
N LEU A 132 3.50 -15.55 8.66
CA LEU A 132 2.37 -14.89 9.32
C LEU A 132 2.13 -13.52 8.67
N HIS A 133 1.05 -13.40 7.90
CA HIS A 133 0.72 -12.24 7.09
C HIS A 133 -0.40 -11.39 7.72
N PHE A 134 -0.27 -10.07 7.67
CA PHE A 134 -1.34 -9.12 7.94
C PHE A 134 -1.66 -8.30 6.68
N ALA A 135 -2.93 -8.17 6.31
CA ALA A 135 -3.35 -7.39 5.15
C ALA A 135 -4.47 -6.40 5.52
N CYS A 136 -4.30 -5.13 5.14
CA CYS A 136 -5.27 -4.07 5.36
C CYS A 136 -5.49 -3.25 4.08
N ALA A 137 -6.74 -2.86 3.79
CA ALA A 137 -7.02 -1.98 2.66
C ALA A 137 -8.21 -1.07 2.92
N GLY A 138 -8.11 0.18 2.50
CA GLY A 138 -9.23 1.12 2.48
C GLY A 138 -8.96 2.45 3.17
N ALA A 139 -9.54 3.50 2.60
CA ALA A 139 -9.27 4.89 2.98
C ALA A 139 -9.84 5.29 4.35
N SER A 140 -10.67 4.44 4.97
CA SER A 140 -11.20 4.70 6.31
C SER A 140 -10.20 4.37 7.42
N ILE A 141 -9.12 3.62 7.12
CA ILE A 141 -8.13 3.20 8.11
C ILE A 141 -7.15 4.34 8.34
N THR A 142 -7.26 5.03 9.47
CA THR A 142 -6.37 6.16 9.86
C THR A 142 -5.31 5.78 10.89
N ASN A 143 -5.51 4.67 11.60
CA ASN A 143 -4.58 4.14 12.60
C ASN A 143 -4.55 2.61 12.50
N LEU A 144 -3.42 2.02 12.84
CA LEU A 144 -3.19 0.58 12.86
C LEU A 144 -2.25 0.24 14.02
N ASP A 145 -2.73 -0.59 14.95
CA ASP A 145 -1.93 -1.11 16.06
C ASP A 145 -1.60 -2.58 15.81
N LEU A 146 -0.32 -2.89 15.63
CA LEU A 146 0.21 -4.24 15.42
C LEU A 146 1.15 -4.67 16.56
N SER A 147 1.15 -3.94 17.69
CA SER A 147 2.11 -4.11 18.78
C SER A 147 2.06 -5.49 19.43
N THR A 148 0.89 -6.15 19.41
CA THR A 148 0.70 -7.50 19.95
C THR A 148 0.99 -8.61 18.94
N ASN A 149 1.11 -8.27 17.65
CA ASN A 149 1.33 -9.22 16.57
C ASN A 149 2.83 -9.45 16.30
N THR A 150 3.60 -9.78 17.33
CA THR A 150 5.08 -9.86 17.30
C THR A 150 5.62 -10.97 16.40
N ALA A 151 4.80 -11.97 16.07
CA ALA A 151 5.13 -13.06 15.17
C ALA A 151 4.95 -12.73 13.68
N LEU A 152 4.44 -11.54 13.32
CA LEU A 152 4.25 -11.16 11.91
C LEU A 152 5.58 -11.16 11.15
N THR A 153 5.52 -11.76 9.96
CA THR A 153 6.62 -11.80 9.00
C THR A 153 6.31 -10.97 7.76
N GLU A 154 5.03 -10.71 7.47
CA GLU A 154 4.63 -9.80 6.41
C GLU A 154 3.49 -8.86 6.82
N ILE A 155 3.59 -7.61 6.40
CA ILE A 155 2.55 -6.60 6.55
C ILE A 155 2.26 -6.01 5.16
N TYR A 156 1.00 -6.02 4.77
CA TYR A 156 0.47 -5.41 3.57
C TYR A 156 -0.60 -4.40 3.92
N CYS A 157 -0.44 -3.15 3.53
CA CYS A 157 -1.45 -2.13 3.64
C CYS A 157 -1.58 -1.34 2.33
N ARG A 158 -2.82 -1.11 1.88
CA ARG A 158 -3.09 -0.41 0.62
C ARG A 158 -4.18 0.64 0.79
N SER A 159 -3.96 1.83 0.22
CA SER A 159 -4.97 2.89 0.15
C SER A 159 -5.51 3.28 1.52
N THR A 160 -4.66 3.26 2.55
CA THR A 160 -5.00 3.68 3.91
C THR A 160 -4.69 5.16 4.12
N ARG A 161 -5.21 5.75 5.20
CA ARG A 161 -4.89 7.13 5.62
C ARG A 161 -3.99 7.15 6.85
N ILE A 162 -3.22 6.07 7.02
CA ILE A 162 -2.24 5.95 8.09
C ILE A 162 -1.10 6.94 7.78
N THR A 163 -0.84 7.83 8.73
CA THR A 163 0.24 8.84 8.60
C THR A 163 1.55 8.40 9.27
N ARG A 164 1.44 7.44 10.20
CA ARG A 164 2.54 6.80 10.92
C ARG A 164 2.21 5.33 11.12
N LEU A 165 3.16 4.45 10.86
CA LEU A 165 3.07 3.02 11.13
C LEU A 165 4.15 2.64 12.14
N ASP A 166 3.75 2.09 13.28
CA ASP A 166 4.67 1.54 14.27
C ASP A 166 4.83 0.04 14.03
N THR A 167 6.01 -0.37 13.56
CA THR A 167 6.41 -1.76 13.36
C THR A 167 7.46 -2.23 14.37
N SER A 168 7.69 -1.48 15.45
CA SER A 168 8.79 -1.72 16.40
C SER A 168 8.72 -3.09 17.09
N GLN A 169 7.50 -3.61 17.30
CA GLN A 169 7.27 -4.92 17.92
C GLN A 169 7.25 -6.07 16.91
N ASN A 170 7.19 -5.79 15.60
CA ASN A 170 7.16 -6.80 14.54
C ASN A 170 8.60 -7.11 14.07
N THR A 171 9.49 -7.51 15.00
CA THR A 171 10.92 -7.70 14.72
C THR A 171 11.24 -8.87 13.80
N ASN A 172 10.25 -9.74 13.52
CA ASN A 172 10.36 -10.86 12.58
C ASN A 172 9.94 -10.50 11.14
N LEU A 173 9.63 -9.22 10.87
CA LEU A 173 9.17 -8.77 9.57
C LEU A 173 10.23 -8.96 8.48
N LEU A 174 9.87 -9.75 7.46
CA LEU A 174 10.62 -10.00 6.22
C LEU A 174 10.12 -9.09 5.09
N LYS A 175 8.82 -8.76 5.09
CA LYS A 175 8.19 -7.94 4.05
C LYS A 175 7.27 -6.87 4.62
N LEU A 176 7.49 -5.63 4.15
CA LEU A 176 6.60 -4.51 4.44
C LEU A 176 6.13 -3.87 3.13
N THR A 177 4.84 -3.94 2.88
CA THR A 177 4.19 -3.27 1.76
C THR A 177 3.16 -2.27 2.27
N CYS A 178 3.38 -0.98 2.05
CA CYS A 178 2.42 0.09 2.31
C CYS A 178 2.27 0.96 1.05
N LEU A 179 1.15 0.80 0.36
CA LEU A 179 0.88 1.38 -0.96
C LEU A 179 -0.18 2.47 -0.91
N PHE A 180 0.02 3.56 -1.65
CA PHE A 180 -0.99 4.60 -1.88
C PHE A 180 -1.58 5.16 -0.57
N GLY A 181 -0.72 5.47 0.41
CA GLY A 181 -1.11 5.92 1.74
C GLY A 181 -0.81 7.40 1.98
N GLN A 182 -0.79 7.79 3.27
CA GLN A 182 -0.40 9.14 3.71
C GLN A 182 0.80 9.09 4.67
N LEU A 183 1.63 8.03 4.57
CA LEU A 183 2.77 7.87 5.48
C LEU A 183 3.76 9.01 5.28
N THR A 184 4.01 9.75 6.36
CA THR A 184 4.99 10.84 6.37
C THR A 184 6.31 10.41 7.00
N ASN A 185 6.27 9.35 7.82
CA ASN A 185 7.43 8.73 8.43
C ASN A 185 7.15 7.24 8.74
N VAL A 186 8.21 6.43 8.74
CA VAL A 186 8.22 5.05 9.20
C VAL A 186 9.59 4.75 9.83
N ASP A 187 9.59 4.20 11.06
CA ASP A 187 10.82 3.77 11.72
C ASP A 187 11.02 2.27 11.50
N LEU A 188 12.03 1.90 10.72
CA LEU A 188 12.36 0.53 10.35
C LEU A 188 13.59 -0.02 11.11
N SER A 189 14.08 0.71 12.11
CA SER A 189 15.32 0.39 12.83
C SER A 189 15.28 -0.95 13.58
N HIS A 190 14.07 -1.40 13.95
CA HIS A 190 13.83 -2.67 14.65
C HIS A 190 13.53 -3.84 13.69
N ASN A 191 13.23 -3.56 12.41
CA ASN A 191 12.85 -4.56 11.42
C ASN A 191 14.08 -5.03 10.61
N ILE A 192 15.13 -5.43 11.31
CA ILE A 192 16.45 -5.75 10.72
C ILE A 192 16.44 -6.94 9.76
N LYS A 193 15.39 -7.78 9.82
CA LYS A 193 15.20 -8.94 8.94
C LYS A 193 14.51 -8.59 7.62
N LEU A 194 14.11 -7.34 7.39
CA LEU A 194 13.42 -6.95 6.17
C LEU A 194 14.25 -7.27 4.91
N GLU A 195 13.62 -7.99 4.00
CA GLU A 195 14.13 -8.39 2.69
C GLU A 195 13.47 -7.61 1.55
N THR A 196 12.19 -7.28 1.73
CA THR A 196 11.42 -6.51 0.74
C THR A 196 10.70 -5.34 1.40
N LEU A 197 10.87 -4.15 0.82
CA LEU A 197 10.25 -2.92 1.29
C LEU A 197 9.55 -2.21 0.13
N THR A 198 8.25 -1.99 0.26
CA THR A 198 7.45 -1.27 -0.72
C THR A 198 6.65 -0.19 -0.03
N LEU A 199 6.99 1.08 -0.28
CA LEU A 199 6.38 2.28 0.30
C LEU A 199 5.81 3.22 -0.77
N HIS A 200 5.43 2.67 -1.93
CA HIS A 200 5.02 3.45 -3.09
C HIS A 200 3.76 4.30 -2.84
N GLY A 201 3.78 5.55 -3.30
CA GLY A 201 2.63 6.46 -3.23
C GLY A 201 2.34 6.88 -1.80
N ASN A 202 3.33 7.45 -1.10
CA ASN A 202 3.18 8.03 0.23
C ASN A 202 3.76 9.45 0.25
N GLU A 203 3.95 10.04 1.43
CA GLU A 203 4.41 11.42 1.60
C GLU A 203 5.77 11.50 2.35
N LEU A 204 6.59 10.44 2.25
CA LEU A 204 7.85 10.34 2.96
C LEU A 204 8.84 11.40 2.47
N ARG A 205 9.41 12.17 3.40
CA ARG A 205 10.52 13.11 3.12
C ARG A 205 11.89 12.54 3.44
N HIS A 206 11.92 11.57 4.35
CA HIS A 206 13.11 10.86 4.79
C HIS A 206 12.77 9.38 4.94
N LEU A 207 13.76 8.53 4.66
CA LEU A 207 13.65 7.10 4.83
C LEU A 207 15.02 6.56 5.22
N ASP A 208 15.14 6.06 6.45
CA ASP A 208 16.35 5.41 6.95
C ASP A 208 16.20 3.90 6.84
N VAL A 209 17.04 3.29 6.00
CA VAL A 209 17.12 1.84 5.79
C VAL A 209 18.49 1.28 6.17
N SER A 210 19.28 2.04 6.94
CA SER A 210 20.66 1.70 7.29
C SER A 210 20.80 0.43 8.13
N ARG A 211 19.73 0.02 8.83
CA ARG A 211 19.64 -1.21 9.63
C ARG A 211 19.06 -2.40 8.87
N ASN A 212 18.48 -2.19 7.69
CA ASN A 212 17.79 -3.22 6.92
C ASN A 212 18.75 -3.81 5.87
N THR A 213 19.86 -4.39 6.34
CA THR A 213 20.97 -4.85 5.48
C THR A 213 20.62 -6.03 4.56
N ASN A 214 19.49 -6.69 4.81
CA ASN A 214 19.01 -7.82 4.03
C ASN A 214 18.08 -7.41 2.87
N LEU A 215 17.81 -6.11 2.68
CA LEU A 215 16.94 -5.64 1.61
C LEU A 215 17.52 -5.96 0.23
N TRP A 216 16.83 -6.84 -0.51
CA TRP A 216 17.14 -7.14 -1.90
C TRP A 216 16.18 -6.41 -2.87
N LEU A 217 14.96 -6.09 -2.43
CA LEU A 217 13.97 -5.31 -3.18
C LEU A 217 13.53 -4.08 -2.39
N MET A 218 13.66 -2.91 -3.02
CA MET A 218 13.17 -1.65 -2.47
C MET A 218 12.38 -0.85 -3.50
N ILE A 219 11.12 -0.56 -3.20
CA ILE A 219 10.24 0.27 -4.02
C ILE A 219 9.74 1.43 -3.16
N CYS A 220 10.19 2.64 -3.46
CA CYS A 220 9.81 3.87 -2.75
C CYS A 220 9.33 4.96 -3.73
N ASN A 221 8.81 4.54 -4.89
CA ASN A 221 8.26 5.40 -5.93
C ASN A 221 7.19 6.36 -5.39
N GLU A 222 7.08 7.55 -5.96
CA GLU A 222 6.04 8.54 -5.66
C GLU A 222 6.01 8.88 -4.17
N ASN A 223 7.10 9.50 -3.71
CA ASN A 223 7.24 10.07 -2.37
C ASN A 223 7.87 11.47 -2.49
N ASN A 224 8.24 12.08 -1.38
CA ASN A 224 8.88 13.39 -1.32
C ASN A 224 10.34 13.31 -0.88
N LEU A 225 11.04 12.21 -1.19
CA LEU A 225 12.43 11.99 -0.78
C LEU A 225 13.36 12.95 -1.53
N THR A 226 14.24 13.63 -0.81
CA THR A 226 15.27 14.52 -1.39
C THR A 226 16.67 13.88 -1.39
N SER A 227 16.85 12.85 -0.58
CA SER A 227 18.06 12.04 -0.49
C SER A 227 17.70 10.61 -0.14
N LEU A 228 18.49 9.65 -0.62
CA LEU A 228 18.35 8.24 -0.28
C LEU A 228 19.74 7.64 -0.05
N ASN A 229 20.00 7.14 1.15
CA ASN A 229 21.26 6.49 1.49
C ASN A 229 21.10 4.97 1.50
N LEU A 230 21.77 4.29 0.56
CA LEU A 230 21.71 2.84 0.39
C LEU A 230 23.05 2.16 0.67
N SER A 231 23.98 2.83 1.36
CA SER A 231 25.34 2.32 1.58
C SER A 231 25.40 1.01 2.36
N SER A 232 24.39 0.74 3.19
CA SER A 232 24.31 -0.48 4.01
C SER A 232 23.53 -1.62 3.32
N ASN A 233 22.81 -1.34 2.24
CA ASN A 233 21.93 -2.30 1.56
C ASN A 233 22.70 -2.98 0.42
N THR A 234 23.84 -3.61 0.75
CA THR A 234 24.80 -4.12 -0.24
C THR A 234 24.27 -5.28 -1.08
N VAL A 235 23.22 -5.97 -0.62
CA VAL A 235 22.56 -7.08 -1.31
C VAL A 235 21.38 -6.64 -2.18
N LEU A 236 21.18 -5.33 -2.36
CA LEU A 236 20.08 -4.78 -3.14
C LEU A 236 20.22 -5.14 -4.63
N THR A 237 19.24 -5.88 -5.16
CA THR A 237 19.20 -6.30 -6.57
C THR A 237 18.17 -5.52 -7.39
N SER A 238 17.17 -4.93 -6.74
CA SER A 238 16.12 -4.17 -7.39
C SER A 238 15.78 -2.90 -6.60
N LEU A 239 15.92 -1.74 -7.26
CA LEU A 239 15.59 -0.44 -6.71
C LEU A 239 14.63 0.31 -7.62
N GLU A 240 13.50 0.71 -7.07
CA GLU A 240 12.61 1.70 -7.67
C GLU A 240 12.43 2.90 -6.72
N CYS A 241 12.80 4.08 -7.21
CA CYS A 241 12.70 5.36 -6.49
C CYS A 241 12.17 6.49 -7.39
N LYS A 242 11.37 6.13 -8.40
CA LYS A 242 10.75 7.05 -9.36
C LYS A 242 9.89 8.12 -8.66
N GLY A 243 9.79 9.33 -9.24
CA GLY A 243 8.82 10.33 -8.78
C GLY A 243 9.14 10.83 -7.38
N ASN A 244 10.40 11.19 -7.17
CA ASN A 244 10.91 11.78 -5.94
C ASN A 244 11.64 13.09 -6.26
N GLY A 245 12.23 13.72 -5.25
CA GLY A 245 13.04 14.94 -5.40
C GLY A 245 14.54 14.69 -5.34
N LEU A 246 15.03 13.50 -5.70
CA LEU A 246 16.44 13.13 -5.53
C LEU A 246 17.32 13.97 -6.47
N THR A 247 18.35 14.61 -5.90
CA THR A 247 19.37 15.34 -6.67
C THR A 247 20.66 14.53 -6.86
N ASN A 248 20.83 13.48 -6.06
CA ASN A 248 21.94 12.54 -6.14
C ASN A 248 21.47 11.15 -5.72
N LEU A 249 22.06 10.12 -6.32
CA LEU A 249 21.82 8.72 -5.99
C LEU A 249 23.15 7.97 -6.05
N ASN A 250 23.69 7.61 -4.89
CA ASN A 250 24.97 6.91 -4.79
C ASN A 250 24.75 5.40 -4.67
N LEU A 251 25.12 4.65 -5.71
CA LEU A 251 24.91 3.20 -5.81
C LEU A 251 26.22 2.39 -5.78
N ARG A 252 27.34 3.01 -5.38
CA ARG A 252 28.68 2.37 -5.43
C ARG A 252 28.82 1.09 -4.60
N PHE A 253 27.93 0.87 -3.65
CA PHE A 253 27.92 -0.29 -2.75
C PHE A 253 26.89 -1.36 -3.14
N ASN A 254 25.98 -1.06 -4.08
CA ASN A 254 24.90 -1.93 -4.51
C ASN A 254 25.32 -2.71 -5.77
N ARG A 255 26.41 -3.48 -5.68
CA ARG A 255 27.10 -4.06 -6.84
C ARG A 255 26.28 -5.09 -7.61
N ASP A 256 25.33 -5.73 -6.93
CA ASP A 256 24.45 -6.77 -7.47
C ASP A 256 23.14 -6.21 -8.05
N LEU A 257 23.05 -4.89 -8.23
CA LEU A 257 21.85 -4.24 -8.77
C LEU A 257 21.58 -4.70 -10.21
N ASN A 258 20.38 -5.24 -10.43
CA ASN A 258 19.89 -5.76 -11.71
C ASN A 258 18.88 -4.81 -12.35
N LEU A 259 18.03 -4.20 -11.53
CA LEU A 259 16.99 -3.26 -11.94
C LEU A 259 17.14 -1.93 -11.20
N LEU A 260 17.21 -0.84 -11.97
CA LEU A 260 17.16 0.51 -11.46
C LEU A 260 16.07 1.30 -12.18
N VAL A 261 15.11 1.80 -11.41
CA VAL A 261 14.06 2.72 -11.84
C VAL A 261 14.18 4.00 -11.00
N CYS A 262 14.71 5.06 -11.59
CA CYS A 262 14.94 6.36 -10.94
C CYS A 262 14.36 7.53 -11.76
N ASP A 263 13.34 7.25 -12.57
CA ASP A 263 12.65 8.25 -13.39
C ASP A 263 12.05 9.39 -12.57
N ASP A 264 11.77 10.53 -13.20
CA ASP A 264 11.08 11.67 -12.58
C ASP A 264 11.73 12.07 -11.24
N ASN A 265 12.99 12.49 -11.35
CA ASN A 265 13.80 12.99 -10.25
C ASN A 265 14.54 14.25 -10.73
N ARG A 266 15.56 14.69 -9.99
CA ARG A 266 16.37 15.87 -10.31
C ARG A 266 17.87 15.52 -10.40
N LEU A 267 18.17 14.30 -10.84
CA LEU A 267 19.55 13.82 -10.97
C LEU A 267 20.25 14.57 -12.10
N SER A 268 21.37 15.23 -11.78
CA SER A 268 22.26 15.87 -12.76
C SER A 268 23.39 14.96 -13.23
N SER A 269 23.66 13.90 -12.46
CA SER A 269 24.66 12.87 -12.74
C SER A 269 24.20 11.54 -12.17
N LEU A 270 24.56 10.43 -12.81
CA LEU A 270 24.29 9.08 -12.35
C LEU A 270 25.51 8.21 -12.65
N ASP A 271 26.25 7.82 -11.61
CA ASP A 271 27.42 6.94 -11.72
C ASP A 271 26.99 5.48 -11.49
N LEU A 272 27.10 4.68 -12.54
CA LEU A 272 26.75 3.24 -12.55
C LEU A 272 27.97 2.34 -12.78
N SER A 273 29.19 2.90 -12.66
CA SER A 273 30.44 2.17 -12.90
C SER A 273 30.65 0.98 -11.96
N ALA A 274 30.01 1.00 -10.80
CA ALA A 274 30.05 -0.07 -9.79
C ALA A 274 28.91 -1.09 -9.91
N ASN A 275 28.03 -0.99 -10.93
CA ASN A 275 26.83 -1.81 -11.09
C ASN A 275 26.86 -2.63 -12.40
N PRO A 276 27.87 -3.50 -12.62
CA PRO A 276 28.06 -4.19 -13.90
C PRO A 276 26.95 -5.20 -14.22
N THR A 277 26.20 -5.66 -13.23
CA THR A 277 25.09 -6.63 -13.38
C THR A 277 23.77 -6.00 -13.79
N LEU A 278 23.72 -4.70 -14.08
CA LEU A 278 22.47 -3.99 -14.39
C LEU A 278 21.90 -4.46 -15.73
N HIS A 279 20.68 -5.00 -15.72
CA HIS A 279 19.98 -5.48 -16.91
C HIS A 279 18.93 -4.48 -17.42
N ARG A 280 18.33 -3.71 -16.50
CA ARG A 280 17.28 -2.75 -16.82
C ARG A 280 17.56 -1.42 -16.12
N LEU A 281 17.64 -0.36 -16.91
CA LEU A 281 17.81 1.00 -16.44
C LEU A 281 16.70 1.90 -16.98
N THR A 282 15.95 2.54 -16.08
CA THR A 282 15.07 3.65 -16.42
C THR A 282 15.45 4.86 -15.56
N CYS A 283 15.90 5.92 -16.23
CA CYS A 283 16.36 7.17 -15.63
C CYS A 283 15.78 8.38 -16.37
N SER A 284 14.59 8.20 -16.95
CA SER A 284 13.91 9.24 -17.72
C SER A 284 13.48 10.42 -16.85
N GLU A 285 13.16 11.55 -17.47
CA GLU A 285 12.62 12.73 -16.77
C GLU A 285 13.55 13.20 -15.62
N ASN A 286 14.84 13.30 -15.94
CA ASN A 286 15.86 13.85 -15.06
C ASN A 286 16.55 15.04 -15.73
N ILE A 287 17.68 15.49 -15.18
CA ILE A 287 18.47 16.59 -15.75
C ILE A 287 19.90 16.14 -16.08
N LEU A 288 20.07 14.87 -16.46
CA LEU A 288 21.36 14.27 -16.79
C LEU A 288 21.95 14.93 -18.03
N THR A 289 23.21 15.37 -17.94
CA THR A 289 23.97 15.92 -19.08
C THR A 289 24.92 14.92 -19.70
N ASN A 290 25.26 13.86 -18.95
CA ASN A 290 26.05 12.72 -19.40
C ASN A 290 25.49 11.44 -18.78
N LEU A 291 25.80 10.31 -19.42
CA LEU A 291 25.47 8.98 -18.93
C LEU A 291 26.53 8.02 -19.49
N ASP A 292 27.40 7.52 -18.61
CA ASP A 292 28.41 6.52 -18.96
C ASP A 292 27.87 5.13 -18.60
N LEU A 293 27.71 4.28 -19.62
CA LEU A 293 27.20 2.91 -19.50
C LEU A 293 28.26 1.87 -19.90
N SER A 294 29.54 2.26 -19.98
CA SER A 294 30.60 1.39 -20.50
C SER A 294 30.82 0.13 -19.65
N GLN A 295 30.46 0.18 -18.37
CA GLN A 295 30.60 -0.94 -17.42
C GLN A 295 29.33 -1.80 -17.31
N ASN A 296 28.20 -1.34 -17.87
CA ASN A 296 26.90 -2.00 -17.74
C ASN A 296 26.61 -2.88 -18.97
N THR A 297 27.53 -3.78 -19.30
CA THR A 297 27.50 -4.59 -20.55
C THR A 297 26.30 -5.55 -20.62
N GLU A 298 25.72 -5.90 -19.48
CA GLU A 298 24.54 -6.77 -19.37
C GLU A 298 23.19 -6.05 -19.60
N LEU A 299 23.20 -4.75 -19.91
CA LEU A 299 21.97 -3.99 -20.17
C LEU A 299 21.20 -4.55 -21.36
N THR A 300 19.93 -4.86 -21.12
CA THR A 300 18.96 -5.31 -22.14
C THR A 300 17.89 -4.26 -22.43
N MET A 301 17.64 -3.35 -21.49
CA MET A 301 16.67 -2.27 -21.62
C MET A 301 17.22 -0.98 -21.04
N LEU A 302 17.16 0.09 -21.83
CA LEU A 302 17.57 1.44 -21.46
C LEU A 302 16.45 2.44 -21.77
N ASP A 303 16.00 3.17 -20.75
CA ASP A 303 15.25 4.41 -20.92
C ASP A 303 16.01 5.55 -20.24
N CYS A 304 16.47 6.51 -21.05
CA CYS A 304 17.08 7.77 -20.59
C CYS A 304 16.41 8.97 -21.26
N SER A 305 15.15 8.82 -21.67
CA SER A 305 14.38 9.88 -22.32
C SER A 305 14.15 11.10 -21.42
N SER A 306 13.82 12.24 -22.02
CA SER A 306 13.52 13.49 -21.30
C SER A 306 14.65 13.89 -20.33
N ASN A 307 15.88 13.93 -20.85
CA ASN A 307 17.08 14.38 -20.15
C ASN A 307 17.75 15.51 -20.95
N ARG A 308 19.02 15.83 -20.64
CA ARG A 308 19.82 16.87 -21.30
C ARG A 308 21.07 16.28 -21.97
N LEU A 309 21.01 15.01 -22.39
CA LEU A 309 22.14 14.32 -23.03
C LEU A 309 22.42 14.92 -24.41
N THR A 310 23.67 15.29 -24.67
CA THR A 310 24.10 15.77 -26.00
C THR A 310 24.77 14.70 -26.86
N SER A 311 25.25 13.64 -26.22
CA SER A 311 25.87 12.46 -26.83
C SER A 311 25.57 11.26 -25.95
N LEU A 312 25.48 10.07 -26.55
CA LEU A 312 25.33 8.81 -25.82
C LEU A 312 26.16 7.73 -26.50
N ASP A 313 27.06 7.09 -25.75
CA ASP A 313 27.81 5.93 -26.22
C ASP A 313 27.22 4.67 -25.57
N ILE A 314 26.65 3.80 -26.41
CA ILE A 314 26.11 2.49 -26.03
C ILE A 314 26.79 1.37 -26.82
N SER A 315 28.04 1.60 -27.22
CA SER A 315 28.90 0.65 -27.93
C SER A 315 29.13 -0.65 -27.16
N ALA A 316 29.34 -0.53 -25.86
CA ALA A 316 29.63 -1.65 -24.96
C ALA A 316 28.36 -2.44 -24.58
N ASN A 317 27.16 -1.89 -24.79
CA ASN A 317 25.90 -2.49 -24.35
C ASN A 317 25.28 -3.35 -25.47
N THR A 318 26.01 -4.38 -25.91
CA THR A 318 25.64 -5.22 -27.07
C THR A 318 24.38 -6.07 -26.86
N ASN A 319 23.92 -6.21 -25.61
CA ASN A 319 22.74 -6.98 -25.23
C ASN A 319 21.43 -6.16 -25.27
N LEU A 320 21.49 -4.87 -25.64
CA LEU A 320 20.32 -4.00 -25.67
C LEU A 320 19.27 -4.47 -26.69
N THR A 321 18.03 -4.60 -26.22
CA THR A 321 16.86 -4.99 -27.02
C THR A 321 15.76 -3.92 -27.05
N ALA A 322 15.85 -2.91 -26.18
CA ALA A 322 14.96 -1.76 -26.15
C ALA A 322 15.73 -0.52 -25.69
N VAL A 323 15.66 0.55 -26.47
CA VAL A 323 16.36 1.82 -26.19
C VAL A 323 15.42 2.99 -26.42
N ASN A 324 15.17 3.77 -25.36
CA ASN A 324 14.42 5.01 -25.41
C ASN A 324 15.32 6.19 -25.04
N VAL A 325 15.53 7.08 -26.01
CA VAL A 325 16.36 8.30 -25.90
C VAL A 325 15.58 9.56 -26.29
N LEU A 326 14.24 9.47 -26.35
CA LEU A 326 13.38 10.57 -26.75
C LEU A 326 13.62 11.83 -25.92
N ASN A 327 13.35 13.01 -26.47
CA ASN A 327 13.43 14.28 -25.74
C ASN A 327 14.79 14.54 -25.08
N ASN A 328 15.87 14.31 -25.82
CA ASN A 328 17.20 14.78 -25.45
C ASN A 328 17.76 15.70 -26.55
N PRO A 329 18.69 16.61 -26.25
CA PRO A 329 19.42 17.37 -27.27
C PRO A 329 20.56 16.55 -27.90
N LEU A 330 20.35 15.26 -28.20
CA LEU A 330 21.39 14.38 -28.75
C LEU A 330 21.80 14.84 -30.14
N LYS A 331 23.12 14.97 -30.33
CA LYS A 331 23.76 15.23 -31.64
C LYS A 331 24.35 13.97 -32.24
N GLU A 332 24.73 13.02 -31.39
CA GLU A 332 25.31 11.74 -31.79
C GLU A 332 24.93 10.61 -30.82
N ILE A 333 24.79 9.41 -31.37
CA ILE A 333 24.70 8.16 -30.62
C ILE A 333 25.72 7.19 -31.22
N VAL A 334 26.58 6.61 -30.40
CA VAL A 334 27.59 5.64 -30.83
C VAL A 334 27.08 4.22 -30.53
N VAL A 335 26.97 3.41 -31.59
CA VAL A 335 26.60 1.98 -31.54
C VAL A 335 27.48 1.19 -32.51
N TRP A 336 27.84 -0.03 -32.13
CA TRP A 336 28.76 -0.91 -32.90
C TRP A 336 28.11 -2.22 -33.35
N TRP A 337 26.85 -2.39 -33.00
CA TRP A 337 26.02 -3.51 -33.37
C TRP A 337 24.90 -2.99 -34.28
N THR A 338 24.61 -3.71 -35.36
CA THR A 338 23.33 -3.54 -36.05
C THR A 338 22.27 -4.09 -35.12
N PRO A 339 21.30 -3.27 -34.66
CA PRO A 339 20.19 -3.79 -33.89
C PRO A 339 19.57 -4.93 -34.71
N PRO A 340 19.34 -6.13 -34.14
CA PRO A 340 18.53 -7.12 -34.83
C PRO A 340 17.24 -6.43 -35.29
N GLU A 341 16.70 -6.77 -36.46
CA GLU A 341 15.62 -6.05 -37.17
C GLU A 341 14.38 -5.68 -36.31
N ASN A 342 14.30 -6.18 -35.07
CA ASN A 342 13.24 -6.02 -34.10
C ASN A 342 13.62 -5.25 -32.81
N VAL A 343 14.73 -4.51 -32.74
CA VAL A 343 15.01 -3.62 -31.59
C VAL A 343 14.44 -2.23 -31.87
N PRO A 344 13.32 -1.85 -31.26
CA PRO A 344 12.78 -0.51 -31.41
C PRO A 344 13.69 0.49 -30.68
N ILE A 345 14.52 1.21 -31.44
CA ILE A 345 15.22 2.39 -30.92
C ILE A 345 14.32 3.60 -31.17
N ALA A 346 13.72 4.14 -30.11
CA ALA A 346 12.91 5.34 -30.19
C ALA A 346 13.80 6.59 -30.23
N LEU A 347 14.00 7.15 -31.43
CA LEU A 347 14.94 8.24 -31.72
C LEU A 347 14.30 9.62 -31.92
N SER A 348 12.97 9.73 -31.96
CA SER A 348 12.32 11.01 -32.28
C SER A 348 12.60 12.12 -31.25
N MET A 349 12.38 13.38 -31.64
CA MET A 349 12.55 14.56 -30.78
C MET A 349 13.98 14.74 -30.22
N ASN A 350 14.99 14.47 -31.05
CA ASN A 350 16.40 14.74 -30.82
C ASN A 350 16.98 15.70 -31.88
N GLU A 351 18.11 16.36 -31.59
CA GLU A 351 18.78 17.31 -32.50
C GLU A 351 19.71 16.62 -33.53
N PHE A 352 19.27 15.52 -34.12
CA PHE A 352 20.05 14.85 -35.16
C PHE A 352 20.23 15.79 -36.35
N ARG A 353 21.46 16.19 -36.64
CA ARG A 353 21.78 16.85 -37.91
C ARG A 353 21.62 15.80 -39.01
N TYR A 354 20.53 15.88 -39.76
CA TYR A 354 20.37 15.15 -41.01
C TYR A 354 21.49 15.55 -41.98
N SER A 355 22.56 14.77 -42.00
CA SER A 355 23.50 14.67 -43.12
C SER A 355 24.12 13.27 -43.07
N GLY A 356 23.43 12.33 -43.72
CA GLY A 356 23.71 10.89 -43.62
C GLY A 356 22.86 10.24 -42.52
N SER A 357 22.58 8.95 -42.67
CA SER A 357 21.99 8.08 -41.63
C SER A 357 22.49 8.45 -40.22
N PRO A 358 21.72 8.24 -39.12
CA PRO A 358 22.29 8.34 -37.77
C PRO A 358 23.63 7.64 -37.84
N ILE A 359 24.72 8.36 -37.51
CA ILE A 359 26.07 7.84 -37.74
C ILE A 359 26.23 6.68 -36.75
N LEU A 360 25.75 5.50 -37.17
CA LEU A 360 26.23 4.18 -36.83
C LEU A 360 27.69 4.21 -37.26
N ARG A 361 28.55 4.82 -36.44
CA ARG A 361 29.98 4.72 -36.63
C ARG A 361 30.29 3.27 -36.30
N ASN A 362 30.24 2.44 -37.34
CA ASN A 362 31.08 1.26 -37.44
C ASN A 362 32.41 1.78 -37.99
N PRO A 363 33.35 2.30 -37.18
CA PRO A 363 34.69 2.40 -37.69
C PRO A 363 35.08 0.96 -37.94
N SER A 364 35.19 0.64 -39.22
CA SER A 364 35.69 -0.63 -39.67
C SER A 364 36.89 -0.99 -38.79
N PRO A 365 36.99 -2.22 -38.28
CA PRO A 365 38.25 -2.71 -37.79
C PRO A 365 39.15 -2.77 -39.02
N ASN A 366 39.85 -1.68 -39.33
CA ASN A 366 40.82 -1.69 -40.40
C ASN A 366 41.98 -2.56 -39.92
N ARG A 367 42.03 -3.76 -40.50
CA ARG A 367 43.14 -4.72 -40.57
C ARG A 367 43.32 -5.68 -39.41
#